data_AF-A0A8J8K4K1-F1
#
_entry.id   AF-A0A8J8K4K1-F1
#
_cell.length_a   1.000
_cell.length_b   1.000
_cell.length_c   1.000
_cell.angle_alpha   90.00
_cell.angle_beta   90.00
_cell.angle_gamma   90.00
#
_symmetry.space_group_name_H-M   'P 1'
#
loop_
_entity.id
_entity.type
_entity.pdbx_description
1 polymer ?
#
loop_
_entity_poly.entity_id
_entity_poly.type
_entity_poly.pdbx_seq_one_letter_code
_entity_poly.pdbx_strand_id
1 'polypeptide(L)'
;MSSFTILHDRVMDLGVVLVKFDHRLGPIILSNHSSLAESTLMNLAIKGTSTLMNGLTYNFTNSRRFRGLMQLSENTFVYGFDLLLLDDNNDKDSFTPVILFLVFPSYSVSVVGSNIRKIEQKLYEQTQNLITISNIEPRFGLKILSEFQGMMF
;
A
#
# COMPACT_ATOMS: atom_id res chain seq x y z
N MET A 1 5.02 44.43 -7.22
CA MET A 1 4.33 43.87 -6.05
C MET A 1 4.37 42.35 -6.18
N SER A 2 5.33 41.73 -5.52
CA SER A 2 5.54 40.29 -5.48
C SER A 2 4.50 39.67 -4.55
N SER A 3 3.61 38.82 -5.09
CA SER A 3 2.79 37.94 -4.27
C SER A 3 3.71 36.84 -3.73
N PHE A 4 4.10 36.97 -2.46
CA PHE A 4 4.59 35.86 -1.67
C PHE A 4 3.42 34.90 -1.45
N THR A 5 3.31 33.88 -2.30
CA THR A 5 2.45 32.74 -2.02
C THR A 5 3.10 32.00 -0.85
N ILE A 6 2.53 32.19 0.34
CA ILE A 6 2.80 31.33 1.49
C ILE A 6 2.30 29.94 1.09
N LEU A 7 3.21 29.11 0.56
CA LEU A 7 3.07 27.67 0.57
C LEU A 7 3.00 27.27 2.04
N HIS A 8 1.79 27.27 2.60
CA HIS A 8 1.52 26.51 3.81
C HIS A 8 2.01 25.09 3.54
N ASP A 9 2.91 24.60 4.38
CA ASP A 9 3.27 23.20 4.51
C ASP A 9 1.99 22.38 4.65
N ARG A 10 1.39 21.98 3.53
CA ARG A 10 0.33 21.00 3.54
C ARG A 10 1.01 19.70 3.88
N VAL A 11 0.98 19.33 5.16
CA VAL A 11 1.30 17.99 5.60
C VAL A 11 0.54 17.02 4.69
N MET A 12 1.28 16.23 3.92
CA MET A 12 0.69 15.31 2.97
C MET A 12 -0.01 14.20 3.77
N ASP A 13 -1.34 14.13 3.68
CA ASP A 13 -2.13 13.09 4.33
C ASP A 13 -1.94 11.77 3.57
N LEU A 14 -0.91 11.03 3.97
CA LEU A 14 -0.62 9.70 3.47
C LEU A 14 -1.30 8.67 4.37
N GLY A 15 -1.80 7.60 3.76
CA GLY A 15 -2.33 6.45 4.47
C GLY A 15 -1.82 5.14 3.90
N VAL A 16 -1.75 4.10 4.72
CA VAL A 16 -1.36 2.75 4.28
C VAL A 16 -2.44 1.75 4.65
N VAL A 17 -2.87 0.93 3.69
CA VAL A 17 -3.83 -0.16 3.90
C VAL A 17 -3.23 -1.46 3.38
N LEU A 18 -3.27 -2.52 4.19
CA LEU A 18 -2.83 -3.86 3.81
C LEU A 18 -4.05 -4.77 3.63
N VAL A 19 -4.13 -5.42 2.48
CA VAL A 19 -5.24 -6.30 2.13
C VAL A 19 -4.71 -7.66 1.69
N LYS A 20 -5.07 -8.72 2.42
CA LYS A 20 -4.91 -10.10 1.98
C LYS A 20 -6.05 -10.47 1.06
N PHE A 21 -5.78 -11.21 -0.01
CA PHE A 21 -6.83 -11.84 -0.78
C PHE A 21 -6.97 -13.30 -0.37
N ASP A 22 -8.14 -13.67 0.16
CA ASP A 22 -8.51 -15.05 0.41
C ASP A 22 -9.56 -15.48 -0.61
N HIS A 23 -9.32 -16.56 -1.34
CA HIS A 23 -10.23 -17.01 -2.40
C HIS A 23 -11.58 -17.51 -1.87
N ARG A 24 -11.70 -17.83 -0.57
CA ARG A 24 -12.93 -18.31 0.07
C ARG A 24 -13.69 -17.19 0.76
N LEU A 25 -12.97 -16.25 1.37
CA LEU A 25 -13.54 -15.18 2.20
C LEU A 25 -13.61 -13.84 1.47
N GLY A 26 -12.87 -13.68 0.36
CA GLY A 26 -12.69 -12.42 -0.34
C GLY A 26 -11.54 -11.58 0.24
N PRO A 27 -11.53 -10.26 0.01
CA PRO A 27 -10.49 -9.39 0.51
C PRO A 27 -10.60 -9.20 2.03
N ILE A 28 -9.48 -9.37 2.74
CA ILE A 28 -9.37 -9.23 4.20
C ILE A 28 -8.41 -8.07 4.50
N ILE A 29 -8.88 -7.06 5.22
CA ILE A 29 -8.04 -5.94 5.67
C ILE A 29 -7.18 -6.43 6.85
N LEU A 30 -5.87 -6.46 6.66
CA LEU A 30 -4.91 -6.85 7.70
C LEU A 30 -4.50 -5.66 8.56
N SER A 31 -4.42 -4.47 7.96
CA SER A 31 -4.00 -3.25 8.64
C SER A 31 -4.54 -2.02 7.92
N ASN A 32 -4.94 -1.00 8.67
CA ASN A 32 -5.36 0.28 8.13
C ASN A 32 -4.76 1.42 8.98
N HIS A 33 -3.94 2.24 8.33
CA HIS A 33 -3.37 3.47 8.87
C HIS A 33 -3.67 4.63 7.92
N SER A 34 -4.91 4.70 7.44
CA SER A 34 -5.41 5.78 6.59
C SER A 34 -6.63 6.45 7.24
N SER A 35 -6.94 7.66 6.77
CA SER A 35 -8.13 8.43 7.17
C SER A 35 -9.43 7.96 6.48
N LEU A 36 -9.39 6.85 5.73
CA LEU A 36 -10.53 6.35 4.96
C LEU A 36 -11.63 5.80 5.87
N ALA A 37 -12.88 6.13 5.54
CA ALA A 37 -14.07 5.50 6.13
C ALA A 37 -14.15 4.01 5.78
N GLU A 38 -14.80 3.22 6.62
CA GLU A 38 -14.92 1.77 6.47
C GLU A 38 -15.53 1.33 5.13
N SER A 39 -16.59 2.00 4.68
CA SER A 39 -17.21 1.74 3.37
C SER A 39 -16.24 1.98 2.21
N THR A 40 -15.39 3.01 2.33
CA THR A 40 -14.35 3.33 1.35
C THR A 40 -13.20 2.33 1.38
N LEU A 41 -12.82 1.83 2.56
CA LEU A 41 -11.84 0.77 2.72
C LEU A 41 -12.30 -0.54 2.08
N MET A 42 -13.56 -0.94 2.29
CA MET A 42 -14.11 -2.14 1.66
C MET A 42 -14.16 -1.99 0.12
N ASN A 43 -14.57 -0.83 -0.38
CA ASN A 43 -14.54 -0.53 -1.82
C ASN A 43 -13.12 -0.59 -2.39
N LEU A 44 -12.13 -0.05 -1.67
CA LEU A 44 -10.72 -0.15 -2.05
C LEU A 44 -10.26 -1.61 -2.07
N ALA A 45 -10.61 -2.38 -1.05
CA ALA A 45 -10.21 -3.78 -0.95
C ALA A 45 -10.80 -4.60 -2.11
N ILE A 46 -12.07 -4.42 -2.45
CA ILE A 46 -12.74 -5.11 -3.57
C ILE A 46 -12.20 -4.63 -4.93
N LYS A 47 -12.26 -3.32 -5.21
CA LYS A 47 -11.84 -2.77 -6.52
C LYS A 47 -10.35 -2.93 -6.74
N GLY A 48 -9.56 -2.66 -5.72
CA GLY A 48 -8.11 -2.76 -5.77
C GLY A 48 -7.66 -4.20 -6.00
N THR A 49 -8.26 -5.18 -5.31
CA THR A 49 -7.94 -6.59 -5.58
C THR A 49 -8.42 -7.02 -6.96
N SER A 50 -9.65 -6.69 -7.39
CA SER A 50 -10.13 -7.07 -8.73
C SER A 50 -9.30 -6.46 -9.87
N THR A 51 -8.86 -5.21 -9.69
CA THR A 51 -8.14 -4.46 -10.73
C THR A 51 -6.66 -4.81 -10.76
N LEU A 52 -6.05 -5.08 -9.60
CA LEU A 52 -4.59 -5.20 -9.47
C LEU A 52 -4.08 -6.64 -9.26
N MET A 53 -4.97 -7.59 -8.92
CA MET A 53 -4.61 -9.01 -8.71
C MET A 53 -4.89 -9.91 -9.91
N ASN A 54 -5.54 -9.40 -10.97
CA ASN A 54 -6.00 -10.27 -12.05
C ASN A 54 -4.82 -10.82 -12.87
N GLY A 55 -4.75 -12.14 -13.02
CA GLY A 55 -3.93 -12.81 -14.03
C GLY A 55 -2.48 -13.12 -13.67
N LEU A 56 -2.10 -13.25 -12.39
CA LEU A 56 -0.69 -13.40 -12.03
C LEU A 56 -0.33 -14.63 -11.20
N THR A 57 0.77 -15.26 -11.63
CA THR A 57 1.52 -16.25 -10.88
C THR A 57 2.49 -15.55 -9.93
N TYR A 58 2.26 -15.71 -8.64
CA TYR A 58 3.16 -15.22 -7.60
C TYR A 58 4.44 -16.05 -7.57
N ASN A 59 5.60 -15.40 -7.70
CA ASN A 59 6.90 -16.02 -7.49
C ASN A 59 7.80 -15.12 -6.65
N PHE A 60 8.81 -15.72 -6.00
CA PHE A 60 9.76 -15.06 -5.11
C PHE A 60 10.47 -13.85 -5.72
N THR A 61 10.68 -13.86 -7.04
CA THR A 61 11.47 -12.85 -7.76
C THR A 61 10.63 -11.65 -8.24
N ASN A 62 9.29 -11.76 -8.26
CA ASN A 62 8.41 -10.71 -8.79
C ASN A 62 7.48 -10.07 -7.75
N SER A 63 7.48 -10.56 -6.51
CA SER A 63 6.69 -9.95 -5.43
C SER A 63 7.35 -8.68 -4.92
N ARG A 64 6.58 -7.61 -4.70
CA ARG A 64 7.02 -6.22 -4.43
C ARG A 64 7.18 -5.37 -5.68
N ARG A 65 6.15 -5.39 -6.52
CA ARG A 65 6.03 -4.53 -7.70
C ARG A 65 4.90 -3.56 -7.54
N PHE A 66 5.13 -2.33 -7.99
CA PHE A 66 4.09 -1.38 -8.26
C PHE A 66 3.07 -2.00 -9.24
N ARG A 67 1.81 -2.00 -8.82
CA ARG A 67 0.69 -2.56 -9.57
C ARG A 67 -0.02 -1.54 -10.44
N GLY A 68 -0.06 -0.30 -9.98
CA GLY A 68 -0.76 0.74 -10.69
C GLY A 68 -1.36 1.79 -9.77
N LEU A 69 -1.91 2.80 -10.42
CA LEU A 69 -2.65 3.90 -9.83
C LEU A 69 -4.15 3.63 -9.99
N MET A 70 -4.90 3.83 -8.93
CA MET A 70 -6.36 3.82 -8.96
C MET A 70 -6.88 5.10 -8.33
N GLN A 71 -7.86 5.73 -8.97
CA GLN A 71 -8.63 6.80 -8.35
C GLN A 71 -9.72 6.18 -7.47
N LEU A 72 -9.69 6.48 -6.17
CA LEU A 72 -10.66 5.95 -5.20
C LEU A 72 -11.86 6.89 -5.03
N SER A 73 -11.61 8.20 -5.09
CA SER A 73 -12.60 9.27 -5.07
C SER A 73 -12.09 10.49 -5.86
N GLU A 74 -12.88 11.55 -5.97
CA GLU A 74 -12.45 12.81 -6.61
C GLU A 74 -11.17 13.37 -5.99
N ASN A 75 -10.99 13.18 -4.68
CA ASN A 75 -9.90 13.77 -3.91
C ASN A 75 -8.83 12.77 -3.47
N THR A 76 -8.99 11.48 -3.80
CA THR A 76 -8.14 10.42 -3.26
C THR A 76 -7.69 9.46 -4.34
N PHE A 77 -6.38 9.24 -4.40
CA PHE A 77 -5.74 8.26 -5.24
C PHE A 77 -5.04 7.20 -4.39
N VAL A 78 -4.78 6.06 -5.03
CA VAL A 78 -4.11 4.93 -4.40
C VAL A 78 -3.09 4.33 -5.36
N TYR A 79 -1.89 4.10 -4.85
CA TYR A 79 -0.91 3.22 -5.48
C TYR A 79 -0.99 1.84 -4.83
N GLY A 80 -1.14 0.79 -5.66
CA GLY A 80 -1.06 -0.58 -5.19
C GLY A 80 0.35 -1.16 -5.38
N PHE A 81 0.80 -1.96 -4.42
CA PHE A 81 2.05 -2.71 -4.47
C PHE A 81 1.79 -4.14 -4.00
N ASP A 82 2.33 -5.12 -4.72
CA ASP A 82 2.31 -6.50 -4.20
C ASP A 82 3.20 -6.63 -2.98
N LEU A 83 2.79 -7.48 -2.04
CA LEU A 83 3.62 -8.03 -1.00
C LEU A 83 3.36 -9.54 -0.97
N LEU A 84 4.41 -10.36 -1.05
CA LEU A 84 4.29 -11.78 -0.71
C LEU A 84 4.76 -11.97 0.72
N LEU A 85 3.87 -12.51 1.55
CA LEU A 85 4.14 -12.82 2.93
C LEU A 85 4.10 -14.33 3.12
N LEU A 86 4.95 -14.84 4.01
CA LEU A 86 4.93 -16.25 4.38
C LEU A 86 3.65 -16.57 5.15
N ASP A 87 2.92 -17.59 4.72
CA ASP A 87 1.81 -18.15 5.49
C ASP A 87 2.38 -19.20 6.44
N ASP A 88 2.48 -18.82 7.70
CA ASP A 88 2.98 -19.66 8.78
C ASP A 88 1.91 -20.57 9.38
N ASN A 89 0.65 -20.44 8.95
CA ASN A 89 -0.44 -21.33 9.36
C ASN A 89 -0.64 -22.52 8.41
N ASN A 90 0.17 -22.62 7.36
CA ASN A 90 0.01 -23.61 6.30
C ASN A 90 1.34 -24.31 6.05
N ASP A 91 1.31 -25.65 6.03
CA ASP A 91 2.51 -26.49 6.02
C ASP A 91 3.39 -26.21 4.78
N LYS A 92 4.62 -25.74 5.03
CA LYS A 92 5.76 -25.54 4.10
C LYS A 92 5.62 -24.40 3.09
N ASP A 93 6.48 -23.39 3.23
CA ASP A 93 6.88 -22.39 2.21
C ASP A 93 5.73 -21.81 1.36
N SER A 94 4.52 -21.76 1.91
CA SER A 94 3.36 -21.26 1.19
C SER A 94 3.29 -19.75 1.39
N PHE A 95 3.10 -19.04 0.28
CA PHE A 95 3.02 -17.58 0.29
C PHE A 95 1.58 -17.14 0.16
N THR A 96 1.22 -16.16 0.96
CA THR A 96 -0.03 -15.44 0.79
C THR A 96 0.22 -14.11 0.07
N PRO A 97 -0.51 -13.84 -1.01
CA PRO A 97 -0.47 -12.55 -1.65
C PRO A 97 -1.24 -11.50 -0.85
N VAL A 98 -0.57 -10.38 -0.60
CA VAL A 98 -1.10 -9.19 0.06
C VAL A 98 -0.87 -8.01 -0.86
N ILE A 99 -1.83 -7.09 -0.95
CA ILE A 99 -1.61 -5.79 -1.57
C ILE A 99 -1.42 -4.75 -0.48
N LEU A 100 -0.37 -3.96 -0.62
CA LEU A 100 -0.23 -2.68 0.07
C LEU A 100 -0.80 -1.58 -0.80
N PHE A 101 -1.72 -0.82 -0.24
CA PHE A 101 -2.28 0.38 -0.82
C PHE A 101 -1.70 1.60 -0.11
N LEU A 102 -0.96 2.42 -0.84
CA LEU A 102 -0.58 3.76 -0.42
C LEU A 102 -1.67 4.73 -0.86
N VAL A 103 -2.40 5.27 0.10
CA VAL A 103 -3.51 6.21 -0.08
C VAL A 103 -2.98 7.62 0.06
N PHE A 104 -3.35 8.51 -0.86
CA PHE A 104 -2.88 9.89 -0.85
C PHE A 104 -3.86 10.82 -1.58
N PRO A 105 -3.82 12.14 -1.29
CA PRO A 105 -4.71 13.09 -1.92
C PRO A 105 -4.36 13.33 -3.39
N SER A 106 -5.35 13.71 -4.20
CA SER A 106 -5.17 13.94 -5.64
C SER A 106 -4.10 14.98 -5.98
N TYR A 107 -3.93 16.01 -5.15
CA TYR A 107 -2.92 17.03 -5.36
C TYR A 107 -1.47 16.52 -5.20
N SER A 108 -1.26 15.38 -4.51
CA SER A 108 0.09 14.85 -4.27
C SER A 108 0.53 13.79 -5.29
N VAL A 109 -0.32 13.45 -6.27
CA VAL A 109 -0.03 12.41 -7.29
C VAL A 109 1.34 12.59 -7.94
N SER A 110 1.70 13.81 -8.32
CA SER A 110 3.00 14.08 -8.96
C SER A 110 4.19 13.85 -8.03
N VAL A 111 4.05 14.17 -6.73
CA VAL A 111 5.13 14.06 -5.75
C VAL A 111 5.31 12.59 -5.34
N VAL A 112 4.21 11.88 -5.10
CA VAL A 112 4.29 10.44 -4.81
C VAL A 112 4.77 9.69 -6.05
N GLY A 113 4.30 10.09 -7.24
CA GLY A 113 4.67 9.52 -8.54
C GLY A 113 6.16 9.61 -8.85
N SER A 114 6.79 10.76 -8.59
CA SER A 114 8.23 10.95 -8.80
C SER A 114 9.10 10.10 -7.86
N ASN A 115 8.52 9.60 -6.77
CA ASN A 115 9.21 8.79 -5.76
C ASN A 115 8.83 7.29 -5.79
N ILE A 116 8.03 6.81 -6.76
CA ILE A 116 7.58 5.41 -6.84
C ILE A 116 8.73 4.41 -6.72
N ARG A 117 9.85 4.63 -7.43
CA ARG A 117 11.00 3.70 -7.39
C ARG A 117 11.63 3.61 -5.99
N LYS A 118 11.72 4.74 -5.27
CA LYS A 118 12.23 4.76 -3.90
C LYS A 118 11.28 4.06 -2.94
N ILE A 119 9.97 4.27 -3.13
CA ILE A 119 8.91 3.56 -2.39
C ILE A 119 9.06 2.05 -2.59
N GLU A 120 9.17 1.57 -3.84
CA GLU A 120 9.36 0.15 -4.15
C GLU A 120 10.62 -0.41 -3.49
N GLN A 121 11.75 0.31 -3.59
CA GLN A 121 13.00 -0.10 -2.95
C GLN A 121 12.85 -0.21 -1.43
N LYS A 122 12.20 0.76 -0.79
CA LYS A 122 11.99 0.72 0.67
C LYS A 122 11.06 -0.41 1.08
N LEU A 123 9.98 -0.64 0.32
CA LEU A 123 9.11 -1.80 0.54
C LEU A 123 9.90 -3.11 0.45
N TYR A 124 10.81 -3.21 -0.50
CA TYR A 124 11.72 -4.34 -0.62
C TYR A 124 12.58 -4.50 0.63
N GLU A 125 13.31 -3.46 1.05
CA GLU A 125 14.16 -3.48 2.25
C GLU A 125 13.38 -3.86 3.53
N GLN A 126 12.19 -3.29 3.74
CA GLN A 126 11.36 -3.56 4.92
C GLN A 126 10.82 -4.99 4.97
N THR A 127 10.67 -5.63 3.81
CA THR A 127 10.05 -6.96 3.70
C THR A 127 11.07 -8.06 3.40
N GLN A 128 12.37 -7.74 3.41
CA GLN A 128 13.47 -8.70 3.25
C GLN A 128 13.61 -9.65 4.46
N ASN A 129 13.26 -9.21 5.67
CA ASN A 129 13.45 -9.98 6.90
C ASN A 129 12.38 -11.05 7.17
N LEU A 130 11.81 -11.66 6.13
CA LEU A 130 10.80 -12.74 6.23
C LEU A 130 9.59 -12.36 7.12
N ILE A 131 8.73 -11.47 6.61
CA ILE A 131 7.47 -11.16 7.26
C ILE A 131 6.47 -12.30 7.01
N THR A 132 5.95 -12.88 8.09
CA THR A 132 4.84 -13.84 8.06
C THR A 132 3.50 -13.12 8.25
N ILE A 133 2.39 -13.74 7.83
CA ILE A 133 1.05 -13.20 8.05
C ILE A 133 0.78 -13.00 9.54
N SER A 134 1.12 -13.98 10.38
CA SER A 134 0.94 -13.89 11.83
C SER A 134 1.80 -12.82 12.50
N ASN A 135 2.97 -12.53 11.93
CA ASN A 135 3.95 -11.59 12.49
C ASN A 135 3.91 -10.22 11.79
N ILE A 136 2.88 -9.93 11.00
CA ILE A 136 2.62 -8.53 10.62
C ILE A 136 2.30 -7.79 11.91
N GLU A 137 3.30 -7.09 12.44
CA GLU A 137 3.12 -6.25 13.60
C GLU A 137 1.96 -5.27 13.32
N PRO A 138 1.07 -4.99 14.30
CA PRO A 138 0.01 -4.00 14.13
C PRO A 138 0.52 -2.63 13.67
N ARG A 139 1.78 -2.32 13.97
CA ARG A 139 2.48 -1.08 13.62
C ARG A 139 3.25 -1.13 12.29
N PHE A 140 3.26 -2.25 11.57
CA PHE A 140 4.00 -2.38 10.32
C PHE A 140 3.59 -1.32 9.29
N GLY A 141 2.28 -1.08 9.13
CA GLY A 141 1.80 -0.01 8.26
C GLY A 141 2.17 1.40 8.73
N LEU A 142 2.29 1.65 10.04
CA LEU A 142 2.79 2.93 10.58
C LEU A 142 4.27 3.13 10.26
N LYS A 143 5.09 2.08 10.39
CA LYS A 143 6.52 2.13 10.04
C LYS A 143 6.68 2.50 8.56
N ILE A 144 5.96 1.82 7.67
CA ILE A 144 5.95 2.14 6.24
C ILE A 144 5.47 3.58 5.99
N LEU A 145 4.38 3.98 6.63
CA LEU A 145 3.82 5.33 6.47
C LEU A 145 4.84 6.41 6.85
N SER A 146 5.50 6.26 8.00
CA SER A 146 6.52 7.22 8.49
C SER A 146 7.70 7.34 7.52
N GLU A 147 8.13 6.23 6.95
CA GLU A 147 9.22 6.19 5.96
C GLU A 147 8.80 6.87 4.65
N PHE A 148 7.58 6.64 4.18
CA PHE A 148 7.08 7.31 2.98
C PHE A 148 6.90 8.80 3.19
N GLN A 149 6.40 9.22 4.34
CA GLN A 149 6.34 10.64 4.69
C GLN A 149 7.73 11.27 4.63
N GLY A 150 8.74 10.63 5.23
CA GLY A 150 10.13 11.09 5.17
C GLY A 150 10.77 11.13 3.77
N MET A 151 10.18 10.48 2.76
CA MET A 151 10.65 10.57 1.36
C MET A 151 10.03 11.74 0.58
N MET A 152 8.92 12.30 1.08
CA MET A 152 8.16 13.35 0.41
C MET A 152 8.53 14.76 0.91
N PHE A 153 9.34 14.84 1.96
CA PHE A 153 9.90 16.07 2.56
C PHE A 153 11.43 16.02 2.49
#